data_AF-A0A969M242-F1
#
_entry.id   AF-A0A969M242-F1
#
_cell.length_a   1.000
_cell.length_b   1.000
_cell.length_c   1.000
_cell.angle_alpha   90.00
_cell.angle_beta   90.00
_cell.angle_gamma   90.00
#
_symmetry.space_group_name_H-M   'P 1'
#
loop_
_entity.id
_entity.type
_entity.pdbx_description
1 polymer ?
#
loop_
_entity_poly.entity_id
_entity_poly.type
_entity_poly.pdbx_seq_one_letter_code
_entity_poly.pdbx_strand_id
1 'polypeptide(L)'
;MPIPNWVAAVKWSRALGERVRTLREEKGLSRSGLSNQIAKLGSSVAPTTIQRLEIGWKPNDDTQFPKSIETETLRAIAMALGMTEDDWIEILDQTEAGGEG
;
A
#
# COMPACT_ATOMS: atom_id res chain seq x y z
N MET A 1 -8.42 10.48 13.36
CA MET A 1 -7.52 10.25 14.53
C MET A 1 -6.09 10.20 14.00
N PRO A 2 -5.04 10.69 14.69
CA PRO A 2 -3.69 10.57 14.14
C PRO A 2 -3.24 9.09 14.14
N ILE A 3 -2.63 8.65 13.03
CA ILE A 3 -2.06 7.30 12.89
C ILE A 3 -1.04 7.11 14.02
N PRO A 4 -1.15 6.08 14.89
CA PRO A 4 -0.23 5.92 16.00
C PRO A 4 1.21 5.72 15.52
N ASN A 5 2.12 6.53 16.08
CA ASN A 5 3.52 6.73 15.71
C ASN A 5 4.45 5.51 15.92
N TRP A 6 3.93 4.28 16.01
CA TRP A 6 4.70 3.09 16.42
C TRP A 6 4.56 1.87 15.52
N VAL A 7 3.74 1.90 14.48
CA VAL A 7 3.73 0.80 13.51
C VAL A 7 4.92 1.02 12.57
N ALA A 8 6.08 0.48 12.92
CA ALA A 8 7.27 0.54 12.07
C ALA A 8 7.02 -0.15 10.71
N ALA A 9 6.14 -1.15 10.69
CA ALA A 9 5.70 -1.80 9.48
C ALA A 9 4.27 -2.35 9.60
N VAL A 10 3.44 -2.09 8.60
CA VAL A 10 2.06 -2.56 8.47
C VAL A 10 2.02 -3.94 7.85
N LYS A 11 1.21 -4.85 8.39
CA LYS A 11 0.96 -6.16 7.80
C LYS A 11 0.26 -5.98 6.45
N TRP A 12 0.93 -6.36 5.37
CA TRP A 12 0.36 -6.23 4.03
C TRP A 12 -0.66 -7.35 3.77
N SER A 13 -1.83 -6.99 3.24
CA SER A 13 -2.91 -7.93 2.92
C SER A 13 -3.29 -7.85 1.45
N ARG A 14 -3.95 -8.90 0.94
CA ARG A 14 -4.46 -8.91 -0.43
C ARG A 14 -5.49 -7.80 -0.68
N ALA A 15 -6.34 -7.52 0.30
CA ALA A 15 -7.34 -6.44 0.23
C ALA A 15 -6.66 -5.07 0.07
N LEU A 16 -5.55 -4.82 0.78
CA LEU A 16 -4.73 -3.61 0.61
C LEU A 16 -4.17 -3.50 -0.81
N GLY A 17 -3.63 -4.60 -1.34
CA GLY A 17 -3.12 -4.67 -2.70
C GLY A 17 -4.18 -4.37 -3.75
N GLU A 18 -5.35 -5.02 -3.64
CA GLU A 18 -6.48 -4.77 -4.54
C GLU A 18 -6.96 -3.33 -4.44
N ARG A 19 -7.02 -2.74 -3.24
CA ARG A 19 -7.42 -1.35 -3.05
C ARG A 19 -6.46 -0.36 -3.71
N VAL A 20 -5.15 -0.54 -3.53
CA VAL A 20 -4.12 0.28 -4.17
C VAL A 20 -4.21 0.18 -5.69
N ARG A 21 -4.47 -1.03 -6.21
CA ARG A 21 -4.68 -1.26 -7.63
C ARG A 21 -5.89 -0.48 -8.16
N THR A 22 -7.03 -0.62 -7.50
CA THR A 22 -8.28 0.06 -7.86
C THR A 22 -8.07 1.58 -7.88
N LEU A 23 -7.51 2.15 -6.82
CA LEU A 23 -7.26 3.60 -6.74
C LEU A 23 -6.30 4.10 -7.82
N ARG A 24 -5.27 3.31 -8.15
CA ARG A 24 -4.36 3.64 -9.26
C ARG A 24 -5.12 3.65 -10.60
N GLU A 25 -5.94 2.63 -10.84
CA GLU A 25 -6.72 2.48 -12.08
C GLU A 25 -7.80 3.57 -12.20
N GLU A 26 -8.49 3.92 -11.12
CA GLU A 26 -9.44 5.04 -11.04
C GLU A 26 -8.80 6.38 -11.41
N LYS A 27 -7.53 6.58 -11.04
CA LYS A 27 -6.76 7.77 -11.41
C LYS A 27 -6.16 7.72 -12.81
N GLY A 28 -6.38 6.64 -13.56
CA GLY A 28 -5.78 6.46 -14.88
C GLY A 28 -4.25 6.37 -14.85
N LEU A 29 -3.66 6.01 -13.72
CA LEU A 29 -2.20 5.98 -13.56
C LEU A 29 -1.65 4.61 -13.95
N SER A 30 -0.53 4.61 -14.67
CA SER A 30 0.30 3.41 -14.80
C SER A 30 1.12 3.20 -13.51
N ARG A 31 1.65 1.99 -13.30
CA ARG A 31 2.53 1.71 -12.14
C ARG A 31 3.75 2.62 -12.11
N SER A 32 4.33 2.90 -13.27
CA SER A 32 5.41 3.88 -13.43
C SER A 32 4.92 5.31 -13.18
N GLY A 33 3.69 5.65 -13.57
CA GLY A 33 3.07 6.93 -13.24
C GLY A 33 2.92 7.15 -11.74
N LEU A 34 2.47 6.12 -11.01
CA LEU A 34 2.39 6.14 -9.55
C LEU A 34 3.80 6.24 -8.91
N SER A 35 4.76 5.44 -9.37
CA SER A 35 6.16 5.52 -8.94
C SER A 35 6.75 6.93 -9.10
N ASN A 36 6.50 7.58 -10.24
CA ASN A 36 6.93 8.95 -10.49
C ASN A 36 6.23 9.98 -9.58
N GLN A 37 4.96 9.77 -9.22
CA GLN A 37 4.29 10.64 -8.26
C GLN A 37 4.87 10.48 -6.86
N ILE A 38 5.17 9.25 -6.45
CA ILE A 38 5.85 8.96 -5.18
C ILE A 38 7.23 9.65 -5.14
N ALA A 39 7.99 9.59 -6.24
CA ALA A 39 9.26 10.29 -6.39
C ALA A 39 9.14 11.82 -6.22
N LYS A 40 8.06 12.42 -6.71
CA LYS A 40 7.80 13.86 -6.53
C LYS A 40 7.51 14.23 -5.07
N LEU A 41 7.07 13.28 -4.25
CA LEU A 41 6.84 13.46 -2.81
C LEU A 41 8.12 13.24 -1.98
N GLY A 42 9.25 12.92 -2.62
CA GLY A 42 10.53 12.71 -1.94
C GLY A 42 10.79 11.26 -1.52
N SER A 43 9.90 10.32 -1.84
CA SER A 43 10.08 8.89 -1.57
C SER A 43 10.35 8.13 -2.87
N SER A 44 11.05 6.98 -2.80
CA SER A 44 11.34 6.19 -4.01
C SER A 44 10.75 4.79 -3.88
N VAL A 45 9.74 4.50 -4.71
CA VAL A 45 9.11 3.18 -4.77
C VAL A 45 9.13 2.71 -6.21
N ALA A 46 9.79 1.58 -6.47
CA ALA A 46 9.91 1.05 -7.83
C ALA A 46 8.55 0.57 -8.39
N PRO A 47 8.32 0.66 -9.71
CA PRO A 47 7.10 0.14 -10.34
C PRO A 47 6.90 -1.36 -10.11
N THR A 48 7.99 -2.12 -9.99
CA THR A 48 8.00 -3.55 -9.66
C THR A 48 7.51 -3.80 -8.23
N THR A 49 7.85 -2.92 -7.29
CA THR A 49 7.31 -2.93 -5.93
C THR A 49 5.81 -2.67 -5.96
N ILE A 50 5.35 -1.64 -6.69
CA ILE A 50 3.91 -1.35 -6.83
C ILE A 50 3.16 -2.54 -7.43
N GLN A 51 3.69 -3.15 -8.51
CA GLN A 51 3.10 -4.35 -9.09
C GLN A 51 2.95 -5.43 -8.02
N ARG A 52 4.03 -5.73 -7.31
CA ARG A 52 4.08 -6.68 -6.21
C ARG A 52 3.00 -6.42 -5.15
N LEU A 53 2.82 -5.16 -4.76
CA LEU A 53 1.78 -4.73 -3.82
C LEU A 53 0.37 -5.02 -4.34
N GLU A 54 0.09 -4.70 -5.61
CA GLU A 54 -1.24 -4.79 -6.22
C GLU A 54 -1.77 -6.21 -6.41
N ILE A 55 -0.92 -7.16 -6.80
CA ILE A 55 -1.35 -8.53 -7.11
C ILE A 55 -1.66 -9.35 -5.85
N GLY A 56 -1.42 -8.78 -4.66
CA GLY A 56 -1.86 -9.36 -3.39
C GLY A 56 -1.59 -10.85 -3.31
N TRP A 57 -0.30 -11.22 -3.31
CA TRP A 57 0.28 -12.53 -2.99
C TRP A 57 -0.47 -13.80 -3.46
N LYS A 58 0.21 -14.63 -4.27
CA LYS A 58 -0.13 -16.05 -4.42
C LYS A 58 0.80 -16.89 -3.52
N PRO A 59 0.27 -17.84 -2.73
CA PRO A 59 1.06 -18.65 -1.80
C PRO A 59 2.20 -19.49 -2.35
N ASN A 60 2.33 -19.64 -3.67
CA ASN A 60 3.21 -20.64 -4.27
C ASN A 60 4.49 -20.08 -4.90
N ASP A 61 4.81 -18.81 -4.68
CA ASP A 61 6.06 -18.23 -5.17
C ASP A 61 7.03 -18.06 -4.00
N ASP A 62 8.12 -18.83 -4.03
CA ASP A 62 9.32 -18.82 -3.16
C ASP A 62 10.06 -17.47 -3.12
N THR A 63 9.44 -16.39 -3.63
CA THR A 63 10.01 -15.05 -3.59
C THR A 63 9.46 -14.29 -2.38
N GLN A 64 10.30 -14.32 -1.33
CA GLN A 64 10.19 -13.57 -0.07
C GLN A 64 9.59 -12.17 -0.27
N PHE A 65 8.32 -12.01 0.08
CA PHE A 65 7.75 -10.70 0.35
C PHE A 65 8.04 -10.28 1.79
N PRO A 66 8.19 -8.98 2.05
CA PRO A 66 8.17 -8.50 3.40
C PRO A 66 6.74 -8.68 3.93
N LYS A 67 6.57 -9.51 4.97
CA LYS A 67 5.30 -9.72 5.70
C LYS A 67 4.71 -8.41 6.23
N SER A 68 5.55 -7.37 6.29
CA SER A 68 5.21 -6.05 6.74
C SER A 68 5.88 -5.00 5.87
N ILE A 69 5.18 -3.92 5.52
CA ILE A 69 5.72 -2.79 4.75
C ILE A 69 5.88 -1.59 5.66
N GLU A 70 6.99 -0.89 5.50
CA GLU A 70 7.23 0.33 6.25
C GLU A 70 6.10 1.34 6.03
N THR A 71 5.59 1.86 7.15
CA THR A 71 4.48 2.83 7.16
C THR A 71 4.81 4.08 6.35
N GLU A 72 6.09 4.44 6.21
CA GLU A 72 6.52 5.54 5.35
C GLU A 72 6.30 5.24 3.86
N THR A 73 6.70 4.07 3.38
CA THR A 73 6.48 3.63 1.99
C THR A 73 5.00 3.64 1.64
N LEU A 74 4.21 3.12 2.59
CA LEU A 74 2.77 3.03 2.53
C LEU A 74 2.11 4.41 2.44
N ARG A 75 2.51 5.33 3.32
CA ARG A 75 2.07 6.72 3.33
C ARG A 75 2.42 7.43 2.03
N ALA A 76 3.61 7.19 1.48
CA ALA A 76 4.02 7.77 0.22
C ALA A 76 3.13 7.31 -0.96
N ILE A 77 2.78 6.02 -0.99
CA ILE A 77 1.82 5.47 -1.97
C ILE A 77 0.44 6.11 -1.78
N ALA A 78 -0.05 6.20 -0.55
CA ALA A 78 -1.35 6.78 -0.23
C ALA A 78 -1.43 8.26 -0.64
N MET A 79 -0.42 9.06 -0.29
CA MET A 79 -0.32 10.47 -0.68
C MET A 79 -0.24 10.65 -2.20
N ALA A 80 0.50 9.79 -2.90
CA ALA A 80 0.55 9.81 -4.36
C ALA A 80 -0.79 9.41 -4.98
N LEU A 81 -1.56 8.56 -4.32
CA LEU A 81 -2.95 8.26 -4.67
C LEU A 81 -3.93 9.32 -4.15
N GLY A 82 -3.47 10.43 -3.57
CA GLY A 82 -4.29 11.51 -3.05
C GLY A 82 -5.25 11.08 -1.94
N MET A 83 -4.86 10.06 -1.16
CA MET A 83 -5.59 9.61 0.02
C MET A 83 -5.17 10.43 1.24
N THR A 84 -6.08 10.59 2.18
CA THR A 84 -5.80 11.21 3.48
C THR A 84 -5.31 10.17 4.50
N GLU A 85 -4.75 10.64 5.61
CA GLU A 85 -4.37 9.77 6.72
C GLU A 85 -5.58 9.03 7.33
N ASP A 86 -6.77 9.63 7.34
CA ASP A 86 -7.99 8.99 7.82
C ASP A 86 -8.48 7.88 6.87
N ASP A 87 -8.47 8.10 5.54
CA ASP A 87 -8.75 7.04 4.55
C ASP A 87 -7.80 5.85 4.73
N TRP A 88 -6.55 6.17 5.10
CA TRP A 88 -5.52 5.17 5.35
C TRP A 88 -5.80 4.36 6.62
N ILE A 89 -6.18 5.01 7.71
CA ILE A 89 -6.53 4.33 8.98
C ILE A 89 -7.72 3.41 8.80
N GLU A 90 -8.78 3.85 8.12
CA GLU A 90 -9.95 2.98 7.87
C GLU A 90 -9.55 1.72 7.12
N ILE A 91 -8.64 1.85 6.16
CA ILE A 91 -8.14 0.73 5.37
C ILE A 91 -7.29 -0.23 6.22
N LEU A 92 -6.49 0.28 7.16
CA LEU A 92 -5.73 -0.55 8.10
C LEU A 92 -6.66 -1.26 9.10
N ASP A 93 -7.62 -0.54 9.68
CA ASP A 93 -8.55 -1.04 10.68
C ASP A 93 -9.43 -2.18 10.11
N GLN A 94 -9.90 -2.02 8.86
CA GLN A 94 -10.65 -3.06 8.14
C GLN A 94 -9.82 -4.33 7.89
N THR A 95 -8.49 -4.25 7.91
CA THR A 95 -7.61 -5.42 7.74
C THR A 95 -7.29 -6.14 9.05
N GLU A 96 -7.45 -5.48 10.20
CA GLU A 96 -7.35 -6.09 11.53
C GLU A 96 -8.68 -6.71 11.97
N ALA A 97 -9.82 -6.12 11.58
CA ALA A 97 -11.16 -6.61 11.91
C ALA A 97 -11.60 -7.88 11.15
N GLY A 98 -10.88 -8.31 10.12
CA GLY A 98 -11.19 -9.52 9.33
C GLY A 98 -10.61 -10.84 9.89
N GLY A 99 -10.13 -10.83 11.14
CA GLY A 99 -9.44 -11.94 11.79
C GLY A 99 -10.30 -12.78 12.76
N GLU A 100 -11.60 -12.97 12.50
CA GLU A 100 -12.39 -14.02 13.18
C GLU A 100 -13.32 -14.69 12.17
N GLY A 101 -13.08 -15.99 11.93
CA GLY A 101 -13.83 -16.87 11.06
C GLY A 101 -13.20 -18.26 11.00
#